data_AF-A0A1Y6F1P8-F1
#
_entry.id   AF-A0A1Y6F1P8-F1
#
_cell.length_a   1.000
_cell.length_b   1.000
_cell.length_c   1.000
_cell.angle_alpha   90.00
_cell.angle_beta   90.00
_cell.angle_gamma   90.00
#
_symmetry.space_group_name_H-M   'P 1'
#
loop_
_entity.id
_entity.type
_entity.pdbx_description
1 polymer ?
#
loop_
_entity_poly.entity_id
_entity_poly.type
_entity_poly.pdbx_seq_one_letter_code
_entity_poly.pdbx_strand_id
1 'polypeptide(L)'
;MKKFSALLTVSAASLALAACGSADDASTEATADTVEMPADAALEDVTEDAVEDADANAVEAGEAAGESETAAAEAAGEAAAEVAAEAAAAAEAADAAGDAAAAAEEMSE
;
A
#
# COMPACT_ATOMS: atom_id res chain seq x y z
N MET A 1 23.42 -26.97 -13.24
CA MET A 1 22.63 -27.36 -12.06
C MET A 1 21.79 -26.23 -11.46
N LYS A 2 22.17 -24.94 -11.61
CA LYS A 2 21.40 -23.77 -11.10
C LYS A 2 19.99 -23.56 -11.72
N LYS A 3 19.72 -24.17 -12.88
CA LYS A 3 18.42 -24.07 -13.59
C LYS A 3 17.31 -24.91 -12.94
N PHE A 4 17.67 -25.91 -12.14
CA PHE A 4 16.70 -26.77 -11.45
C PHE A 4 16.19 -26.16 -10.15
N SER A 5 16.97 -25.29 -9.51
CA SER A 5 16.55 -24.59 -8.30
C SER A 5 15.43 -23.58 -8.56
N ALA A 6 15.45 -22.90 -9.71
CA ALA A 6 14.40 -21.94 -10.09
C ALA A 6 13.05 -22.63 -10.42
N LEU A 7 13.10 -23.82 -11.02
CA LEU A 7 11.88 -24.60 -11.30
C LEU A 7 11.21 -25.14 -10.02
N LEU A 8 12.02 -25.48 -9.01
CA LEU A 8 11.53 -26.01 -7.74
C LEU A 8 10.85 -24.90 -6.91
N THR A 9 11.40 -23.69 -6.88
CA THR A 9 10.80 -22.55 -6.16
C THR A 9 9.49 -22.08 -6.79
N VAL A 10 9.41 -22.04 -8.13
CA VAL A 10 8.17 -21.71 -8.84
C VAL A 10 7.07 -22.73 -8.56
N SER A 11 7.39 -24.03 -8.53
CA SER A 11 6.40 -25.08 -8.26
C SER A 11 5.93 -25.11 -6.80
N ALA A 12 6.79 -24.71 -5.85
CA ALA A 12 6.39 -24.60 -4.44
C ALA A 12 5.50 -23.37 -4.20
N ALA A 13 5.76 -22.27 -4.89
CA ALA A 13 4.95 -21.05 -4.80
C ALA A 13 3.52 -21.27 -5.35
N SER A 14 3.35 -22.02 -6.43
CA SER A 14 2.02 -22.34 -6.98
C SER A 14 1.21 -23.29 -6.10
N LEU A 15 1.84 -24.24 -5.40
CA LEU A 15 1.15 -25.08 -4.41
C LEU A 15 0.75 -24.30 -3.13
N ALA A 16 1.58 -23.34 -2.69
CA ALA A 16 1.24 -22.46 -1.57
C ALA A 16 0.10 -21.49 -1.91
N LEU A 17 0.05 -20.98 -3.15
CA LEU A 17 -1.06 -20.15 -3.64
C LEU A 17 -2.36 -20.94 -3.75
N ALA A 18 -2.32 -22.21 -4.16
CA ALA A 18 -3.49 -23.09 -4.20
C ALA A 18 -4.02 -23.41 -2.78
N ALA A 19 -3.15 -23.47 -1.78
CA ALA A 19 -3.54 -23.67 -0.38
C ALA A 19 -4.07 -22.40 0.29
N CYS A 20 -3.59 -21.22 -0.12
CA CYS A 20 -4.08 -19.91 0.38
C CYS A 20 -5.28 -19.38 -0.43
N GLY A 21 -5.57 -19.97 -1.59
CA GLY A 21 -6.70 -19.63 -2.47
C GLY A 21 -7.91 -20.57 -2.36
N SER A 22 -7.88 -21.57 -1.48
CA SER A 22 -9.07 -22.33 -1.10
C SER A 22 -9.82 -21.61 0.03
N ALA A 23 -10.10 -20.33 -0.18
CA ALA A 23 -11.10 -19.64 0.62
C ALA A 23 -12.45 -20.16 0.12
N ASP A 24 -13.05 -21.07 0.88
CA ASP A 24 -14.48 -21.34 0.76
C ASP A 24 -15.19 -19.97 0.81
N ASP A 25 -16.01 -19.66 -0.18
CA ASP A 25 -16.72 -18.38 -0.25
C ASP A 25 -17.77 -18.34 0.86
N ALA A 26 -17.32 -18.00 2.07
CA ALA A 26 -18.18 -17.81 3.23
C ALA A 26 -19.07 -16.55 3.10
N SER A 27 -18.97 -15.81 1.97
CA SER A 27 -19.85 -14.66 1.71
C SER A 27 -21.29 -15.09 1.44
N THR A 28 -21.52 -16.35 1.04
CA THR A 28 -22.86 -16.84 0.68
C THR A 28 -23.70 -17.27 1.90
N GLU A 29 -23.08 -17.74 2.99
CA GLU A 29 -23.80 -18.15 4.22
C GLU A 29 -24.12 -16.95 5.12
N ALA A 30 -23.31 -15.89 5.06
CA ALA A 30 -23.52 -14.64 5.77
C ALA A 30 -24.24 -13.62 4.88
N THR A 31 -25.46 -13.93 4.44
CA THR A 31 -26.41 -12.84 4.16
C THR A 31 -26.63 -12.15 5.50
N ALA A 32 -25.92 -11.04 5.73
CA ALA A 32 -26.29 -10.13 6.79
C ALA A 32 -27.73 -9.73 6.46
N ASP A 33 -28.70 -10.26 7.22
CA ASP A 33 -30.01 -9.65 7.31
C ASP A 33 -29.71 -8.20 7.69
N THR A 34 -29.72 -7.32 6.69
CA THR A 34 -29.70 -5.90 6.91
C THR A 34 -30.98 -5.68 7.66
N VAL A 35 -30.88 -5.61 8.99
CA VAL A 35 -31.98 -5.22 9.85
C VAL A 35 -32.46 -3.93 9.24
N GLU A 36 -33.61 -3.98 8.58
CA GLU A 36 -34.42 -2.84 8.12
C GLU A 36 -34.95 -2.09 9.34
N MET A 37 -34.12 -1.94 10.38
CA MET A 37 -34.34 -1.09 11.51
C MET A 37 -33.65 0.22 11.12
N PRO A 38 -34.40 1.23 10.66
CA PRO A 38 -33.82 2.52 10.32
C PRO A 38 -33.00 3.01 11.50
N ALA A 39 -31.83 3.61 11.24
CA ALA A 39 -30.91 4.05 12.29
C ALA A 39 -31.62 4.95 13.32
N ASP A 40 -32.62 5.71 12.88
CA ASP A 40 -33.49 6.55 13.70
C ASP A 40 -34.27 5.75 14.77
N ALA A 41 -34.72 4.53 14.48
CA ALA A 41 -35.43 3.68 15.45
C ALA A 41 -34.53 3.24 16.62
N ALA A 42 -33.22 3.12 16.41
CA ALA A 42 -32.27 2.84 17.49
C ALA A 42 -31.99 4.06 18.38
N LEU A 43 -32.35 5.26 17.91
CA LEU A 43 -32.12 6.53 18.60
C LEU A 43 -33.40 7.10 19.23
N GLU A 44 -34.59 6.49 19.02
CA GLU A 44 -35.87 6.95 19.58
C GLU A 44 -35.87 7.06 21.12
N ASP A 45 -35.18 6.15 21.81
CA ASP A 45 -35.07 6.16 23.27
C ASP A 45 -34.00 7.15 23.80
N VAL A 46 -33.15 7.69 22.92
CA VAL A 46 -32.12 8.68 23.27
C VAL A 46 -32.77 10.07 23.29
N THR A 47 -33.26 10.47 24.47
CA THR A 47 -33.93 11.75 24.69
C THR A 47 -33.04 12.79 25.38
N GLU A 48 -31.81 12.41 25.74
CA GLU A 48 -30.88 13.27 26.43
C GLU A 48 -30.24 14.28 25.47
N ASP A 49 -30.21 15.54 25.89
CA ASP A 49 -29.44 16.57 25.19
C ASP A 49 -27.94 16.22 25.25
N ALA A 50 -27.21 16.56 24.19
CA ALA A 50 -25.76 16.40 24.17
C ALA A 50 -25.14 17.15 25.36
N VAL A 51 -24.38 16.44 26.19
CA VAL A 51 -23.68 17.03 27.33
C VAL A 51 -22.48 17.81 26.80
N GLU A 52 -22.34 19.07 27.23
CA GLU A 52 -21.19 19.89 26.90
C GLU A 52 -19.91 19.29 27.51
N ASP A 53 -18.96 18.93 26.65
CA ASP A 53 -17.59 18.60 27.04
C ASP A 53 -16.74 19.88 27.05
N ALA A 54 -16.41 20.35 28.25
CA ALA A 54 -15.63 21.57 28.46
C ALA A 54 -14.20 21.46 27.91
N ASP A 55 -13.70 20.24 27.74
CA ASP A 55 -12.36 19.92 27.29
C ASP A 55 -12.35 19.47 25.80
N ALA A 56 -13.47 19.53 25.10
CA ALA A 56 -13.56 19.17 23.67
C ALA A 56 -12.57 19.96 22.79
N ASN A 57 -12.19 21.17 23.22
CA ASN A 57 -11.19 22.02 22.55
C ASN A 57 -9.91 22.16 23.38
N ALA A 58 -9.72 21.34 24.42
CA ALA A 58 -8.48 21.33 25.15
C ALA A 58 -7.37 20.86 24.20
N VAL A 59 -6.46 21.76 23.91
CA VAL A 59 -5.21 21.40 23.26
C VAL A 59 -4.35 20.75 24.34
N GLU A 60 -4.25 19.43 24.29
CA GLU A 60 -3.25 18.69 25.08
C GLU A 60 -1.90 19.36 24.86
N ALA A 61 -1.29 19.86 25.94
CA ALA A 61 0.03 20.52 25.93
C ALA A 61 1.12 19.46 25.75
N GLY A 62 1.08 18.78 24.62
CA GLY A 62 1.75 17.54 24.41
C GLY A 62 2.08 17.27 22.95
N GLU A 63 2.19 18.29 22.10
CA GLU A 63 3.01 18.11 20.90
C GLU A 63 3.46 19.44 20.29
N ALA A 64 4.77 19.68 20.35
CA ALA A 64 5.46 20.39 19.28
C ALA A 64 5.48 19.51 18.00
N ALA A 65 4.34 18.92 17.61
CA ALA A 65 4.19 18.03 16.46
C ALA A 65 4.49 18.76 15.15
N GLY A 66 4.03 20.01 15.04
CA GLY A 66 4.03 20.72 13.76
C GLY A 66 5.41 21.01 13.18
N GLU A 67 6.42 21.27 14.02
CA GLU A 67 7.78 21.56 13.57
C GLU A 67 8.56 20.29 13.18
N SER A 68 8.37 19.20 13.94
CA SER A 68 9.03 17.91 13.66
C SER A 68 8.41 17.19 12.47
N GLU A 69 7.09 17.31 12.27
CA GLU A 69 6.38 16.67 11.17
C GLU A 69 6.71 17.35 9.83
N THR A 70 6.76 18.69 9.81
CA THR A 70 7.16 19.46 8.62
C THR A 70 8.58 19.11 8.19
N ALA A 71 9.54 19.07 9.12
CA ALA A 71 10.92 18.71 8.81
C ALA A 71 11.06 17.27 8.28
N ALA A 72 10.27 16.33 8.82
CA ALA A 72 10.25 14.95 8.35
C ALA A 72 9.66 14.83 6.94
N ALA A 73 8.60 15.60 6.64
CA ALA A 73 7.98 15.63 5.32
C ALA A 73 8.92 16.22 4.25
N GLU A 74 9.63 17.31 4.58
CA GLU A 74 10.63 17.90 3.66
C GLU A 74 11.79 16.93 3.40
N ALA A 75 12.33 16.27 4.43
CA ALA A 75 13.39 15.29 4.28
C ALA A 75 12.95 14.07 3.43
N ALA A 76 11.71 13.62 3.59
CA ALA A 76 11.16 12.55 2.76
C ALA A 76 10.98 12.97 1.30
N GLY A 77 10.58 14.23 1.05
CA GLY A 77 10.46 14.80 -0.29
C GLY A 77 11.80 14.88 -1.01
N GLU A 78 12.85 15.36 -0.33
CA GLU A 78 14.21 15.45 -0.89
C GLU A 78 14.75 14.06 -1.24
N ALA A 79 14.59 13.09 -0.33
CA ALA A 79 15.03 11.71 -0.57
C ALA A 79 14.29 11.05 -1.75
N ALA A 80 12.99 11.32 -1.90
CA ALA A 80 12.22 10.83 -3.05
C ALA A 80 12.68 11.45 -4.37
N ALA A 81 13.03 12.73 -4.37
CA ALA A 81 13.55 13.43 -5.54
C ALA A 81 14.93 12.88 -5.97
N GLU A 82 15.80 12.59 -5.00
CA GLU A 82 17.12 11.98 -5.26
C GLU A 82 16.98 10.59 -5.89
N VAL A 83 16.13 9.73 -5.32
CA VAL A 83 15.86 8.39 -5.87
C VAL A 83 15.26 8.45 -7.27
N ALA A 84 14.34 9.40 -7.52
CA ALA A 84 13.76 9.58 -8.84
C ALA A 84 14.80 10.03 -9.88
N ALA A 85 15.72 10.92 -9.50
CA ALA A 85 16.81 11.35 -10.37
C ALA A 85 17.78 10.21 -10.68
N GLU A 86 18.15 9.40 -9.69
CA GLU A 86 19.01 8.22 -9.89
C GLU A 86 18.34 7.18 -10.80
N ALA A 87 17.05 6.91 -10.59
CA ALA A 87 16.29 6.00 -11.43
C ALA A 87 16.20 6.47 -12.89
N ALA A 88 15.99 7.77 -13.11
CA ALA A 88 15.97 8.34 -14.46
C ALA A 88 17.34 8.21 -15.14
N ALA A 89 18.44 8.52 -14.44
CA ALA A 89 19.79 8.36 -14.97
C ALA A 89 20.12 6.89 -15.28
N ALA A 90 19.68 5.95 -14.43
CA ALA A 90 19.86 4.52 -14.65
C ALA A 90 19.06 4.03 -15.87
N ALA A 91 17.85 4.54 -16.09
CA ALA A 91 17.04 4.22 -17.26
C ALA A 91 17.70 4.71 -18.56
N GLU A 92 18.17 5.96 -18.59
CA GLU A 92 18.89 6.50 -19.75
C GLU A 92 20.18 5.72 -20.05
N ALA A 93 20.92 5.30 -19.01
CA ALA A 93 22.10 4.46 -19.17
C ALA A 93 21.76 3.05 -19.70
N ALA A 94 20.62 2.50 -19.29
CA ALA A 94 20.14 1.19 -19.77
C ALA A 94 19.70 1.26 -21.24
N ASP A 95 18.99 2.32 -21.66
CA ASP A 95 18.63 2.55 -23.06
C ASP A 95 19.88 2.69 -23.94
N ALA A 96 20.86 3.51 -23.52
CA ALA A 96 22.12 3.67 -24.25
C ALA A 96 22.92 2.36 -24.37
N ALA A 97 22.90 1.52 -23.33
CA ALA A 97 23.54 0.20 -23.36
C ALA A 97 22.78 -0.80 -24.26
N GLY A 98 21.44 -0.70 -24.31
CA GLY A 98 20.58 -1.48 -25.20
C GLY A 98 20.83 -1.16 -26.67
N ASP A 99 20.90 0.13 -27.02
CA ASP A 99 21.22 0.61 -28.37
C ASP A 99 22.63 0.18 -28.81
N ALA A 100 23.62 0.27 -27.91
CA ALA A 100 24.98 -0.19 -28.18
C ALA A 100 25.09 -1.71 -28.36
N ALA A 101 24.28 -2.49 -27.63
CA ALA A 101 24.22 -3.95 -27.79
C ALA A 101 23.54 -4.34 -29.11
N ALA A 102 22.46 -3.67 -29.50
CA ALA A 102 21.77 -3.90 -30.77
C ALA A 102 22.68 -3.58 -31.98
N ALA A 103 23.43 -2.47 -31.93
CA ALA A 103 24.39 -2.11 -32.97
C ALA A 103 25.56 -3.10 -33.10
N ALA A 104 25.95 -3.76 -32.02
CA ALA A 104 27.01 -4.78 -32.03
C ALA A 104 26.53 -6.12 -32.63
N GLU A 105 25.25 -6.46 -32.48
CA GLU A 105 24.64 -7.66 -33.09
C GLU A 105 24.53 -7.50 -34.62
N GLU A 106 24.09 -6.33 -35.10
CA GLU A 106 23.93 -6.04 -36.54
C GLU A 106 25.28 -6.01 -37.31
N MET A 107 26.38 -5.65 -36.65
CA MET A 107 27.74 -5.69 -37.25
C MET A 107 28.37 -7.09 -37.32
N SER A 108 27.73 -8.09 -36.72
CA SER A 108 28.24 -9.46 -36.64
C SER A 108 27.62 -10.43 -37.65
N GLU A 109 26.70 -9.95 -38.49
CA GLU A 109 25.95 -10.73 -39.49
C GLU A 109 26.42 -10.48 -40.94
#